data_AF-A0A1Y1WIP5-F1
#
_entry.id   AF-A0A1Y1WIP5-F1
#
_cell.length_a   1.000
_cell.length_b   1.000
_cell.length_c   1.000
_cell.angle_alpha   90.00
_cell.angle_beta   90.00
_cell.angle_gamma   90.00
#
_symmetry.space_group_name_H-M   'P 1'
#
loop_
_entity.id
_entity.type
_entity.pdbx_description
1 polymer ?
#
loop_
_entity_poly.entity_id
_entity_poly.type
_entity_poly.pdbx_seq_one_letter_code
_entity_poly.pdbx_strand_id
1 'polypeptide(L)'
;MIDAAVSKTDDPSTPSLTFRALLLGGIFSAVLAFVNVYYWFRSNPITLGIPVVQLLSLPAGWILSFVLLTRQFNTFGIRWSLNPGPFSTKEHVLISVMANASTGVAYALDIVVVRRFWIGQPTYTSSFKMFGYITVKQGLMLTKDQKLGYYMRVPPRHFSICQVLGTVVAVFVQLGRHLLADGNCQGYLYRRRGVLFYSTMVLWGDISPERQFSGKYQSLYYMFFVGVALPIPFWLLQRRYSKSIWRHVNISAMLTYIEYMPNSHTNNFVMFTLFCFIFNFLLMKYRYAWWSKYNFALTAALDSRVGWKQKSLPTEQDVVQRCYAAAQLSYCSQLGSLHVVYADLQVLVHSDATMAKTKTPHV
;
A
#
# COMPACT_ATOMS: atom_id res chain seq x y z
N MET A 1 7.18 -14.83 20.67
CA MET A 1 7.82 -13.63 20.11
C MET A 1 7.08 -12.36 20.51
N ILE A 2 5.74 -12.28 20.30
CA ILE A 2 4.92 -11.13 20.76
C ILE A 2 4.91 -10.99 22.30
N ASP A 3 4.76 -12.11 23.03
CA ASP A 3 4.77 -12.12 24.51
C ASP A 3 6.10 -11.70 25.15
N ALA A 4 7.18 -11.61 24.35
CA ALA A 4 8.49 -11.12 24.81
C ALA A 4 8.70 -9.63 24.51
N ALA A 5 7.90 -9.06 23.60
CA ALA A 5 8.00 -7.66 23.18
C ALA A 5 6.98 -6.75 23.87
N VAL A 6 5.89 -7.32 24.40
CA VAL A 6 4.80 -6.58 25.05
C VAL A 6 4.86 -6.80 26.56
N SER A 7 4.71 -5.71 27.33
CA SER A 7 4.59 -5.77 28.78
C SER A 7 3.41 -6.65 29.21
N LYS A 8 3.65 -7.60 30.13
CA LYS A 8 2.59 -8.46 30.70
C LYS A 8 1.72 -7.73 31.73
N THR A 9 2.21 -6.62 32.27
CA THR A 9 1.49 -5.76 33.21
C THR A 9 0.86 -4.59 32.44
N ASP A 10 -0.41 -4.31 32.73
CA ASP A 10 -1.14 -3.18 32.17
C ASP A 10 -1.72 -2.36 33.30
N ASP A 11 -1.60 -1.04 33.16
CA ASP A 11 -2.18 -0.07 34.07
C ASP A 11 -3.45 0.51 33.41
N PRO A 12 -4.65 0.15 33.90
CA PRO A 12 -5.92 0.63 33.35
C PRO A 12 -6.17 2.13 33.62
N SER A 13 -5.42 2.76 34.52
CA SER A 13 -5.56 4.19 34.83
C SER A 13 -4.88 5.11 33.81
N THR A 14 -4.00 4.56 32.96
CA THR A 14 -3.25 5.34 31.98
C THR A 14 -4.17 5.90 30.87
N PRO A 15 -4.18 7.23 30.64
CA PRO A 15 -5.02 7.83 29.62
C PRO A 15 -4.54 7.42 28.23
N SER A 16 -5.43 6.85 27.43
CA SER A 16 -5.11 6.40 26.07
C SER A 16 -5.53 7.42 25.00
N LEU A 17 -6.79 7.84 24.98
CA LEU A 17 -7.31 8.77 23.98
C LEU A 17 -7.16 10.21 24.47
N THR A 18 -6.03 10.83 24.15
CA THR A 18 -5.72 12.22 24.55
C THR A 18 -5.79 13.17 23.36
N PHE A 19 -5.93 14.47 23.64
CA PHE A 19 -5.86 15.51 22.61
C PHE A 19 -4.51 15.47 21.86
N ARG A 20 -3.40 15.29 22.59
CA ARG A 20 -2.06 15.10 22.04
C ARG A 20 -2.01 13.97 20.99
N ALA A 21 -2.57 12.81 21.33
CA ALA A 21 -2.58 11.65 20.43
C ALA A 21 -3.39 11.92 19.15
N LEU A 22 -4.54 12.62 19.28
CA LEU A 22 -5.36 13.01 18.14
C LEU A 22 -4.69 14.07 17.27
N LEU A 23 -4.04 15.06 17.87
CA LEU A 23 -3.34 16.12 17.15
C LEU A 23 -2.15 15.56 16.35
N LEU A 24 -1.26 14.81 17.01
CA LEU A 24 -0.12 14.19 16.34
C LEU A 24 -0.57 13.16 15.32
N GLY A 25 -1.55 12.32 15.67
CA GLY A 25 -2.14 11.35 14.75
C GLY A 25 -2.70 12.00 13.50
N GLY A 26 -3.43 13.11 13.65
CA GLY A 26 -3.97 13.90 12.54
C GLY A 26 -2.88 14.52 11.66
N ILE A 27 -1.86 15.14 12.27
CA ILE A 27 -0.75 15.74 11.53
C ILE A 27 0.02 14.67 10.73
N PHE A 28 0.41 13.56 11.37
CA PHE A 28 1.12 12.49 10.68
C PHE A 28 0.25 11.82 9.60
N SER A 29 -1.05 11.65 9.84
CA SER A 29 -2.00 11.15 8.84
C SER A 29 -2.07 12.07 7.62
N ALA A 30 -2.17 13.39 7.85
CA ALA A 30 -2.21 14.38 6.78
C ALA A 30 -0.91 14.40 5.97
N VAL A 31 0.25 14.44 6.63
CA VAL A 31 1.56 14.42 5.96
C VAL A 31 1.72 13.13 5.14
N LEU A 32 1.38 11.98 5.73
CA LEU A 32 1.53 10.68 5.06
C LEU A 32 0.61 10.58 3.84
N ALA A 33 -0.66 10.98 3.98
CA ALA A 33 -1.62 11.03 2.89
C ALA A 33 -1.15 11.95 1.75
N PHE A 34 -0.66 13.15 2.08
CA PHE A 34 -0.18 14.11 1.10
C PHE A 34 1.02 13.56 0.32
N VAL A 35 2.05 13.07 1.03
CA VAL A 35 3.27 12.57 0.42
C VAL A 35 2.99 11.35 -0.45
N ASN A 36 2.22 10.40 0.04
CA ASN A 36 1.91 9.17 -0.70
C ASN A 36 1.12 9.47 -1.98
N VAL A 37 0.12 10.36 -1.95
CA VAL A 37 -0.60 10.77 -3.18
C VAL A 37 0.30 11.58 -4.12
N TYR A 38 1.17 12.42 -3.57
CA TYR A 38 2.10 13.21 -4.38
C TYR A 38 3.04 12.34 -5.22
N TYR A 39 3.58 11.26 -4.63
CA TYR A 39 4.46 10.32 -5.33
C TYR A 39 3.70 9.25 -6.13
N TRP A 40 2.41 9.03 -5.84
CA TRP A 40 1.60 7.97 -6.45
C TRP A 40 1.66 7.95 -7.98
N PHE A 41 1.51 9.10 -8.64
CA PHE A 41 1.47 9.17 -10.10
C PHE A 41 2.85 9.12 -10.77
N ARG A 42 3.96 9.05 -10.01
CA ARG A 42 5.31 8.92 -10.58
C ARG A 42 5.56 7.50 -11.08
N SER A 43 6.47 7.35 -12.06
CA SER A 43 6.86 6.06 -12.64
C SER A 43 7.42 5.08 -11.61
N ASN A 44 8.14 5.58 -10.60
CA ASN A 44 8.58 4.83 -9.43
C ASN A 44 7.99 5.52 -8.18
N PRO A 45 6.80 5.12 -7.71
CA PRO A 45 6.16 5.77 -6.58
C PRO A 45 6.91 5.43 -5.29
N ILE A 46 7.30 6.47 -4.57
CA ILE A 46 7.84 6.33 -3.21
C ILE A 46 6.66 6.29 -2.26
N THR A 47 6.55 5.22 -1.48
CA THR A 47 5.51 5.08 -0.46
C THR A 47 6.19 5.22 0.90
N LEU A 48 5.79 6.22 1.66
CA LEU A 48 6.20 6.32 3.05
C LEU A 48 5.41 5.31 3.89
N GLY A 49 6.14 4.49 4.63
CA GLY A 49 5.59 3.49 5.53
C GLY A 49 5.34 4.02 6.94
N ILE A 50 4.57 3.23 7.69
CA ILE A 50 4.27 3.43 9.13
C ILE A 50 5.54 3.51 10.01
N PRO A 51 6.65 2.79 9.74
CA PRO A 51 7.85 2.84 10.61
C PRO A 51 8.41 4.26 10.77
N VAL A 52 8.31 5.10 9.73
CA VAL A 52 8.75 6.50 9.79
C VAL A 52 7.89 7.28 10.79
N VAL A 53 6.57 7.09 10.77
CA VAL A 53 5.66 7.73 11.72
C VAL A 53 5.93 7.24 13.13
N GLN A 54 6.10 5.94 13.33
CA GLN A 54 6.39 5.35 14.64
C GLN A 54 7.71 5.89 15.24
N LEU A 55 8.74 6.09 14.41
CA LEU A 55 10.03 6.65 14.84
C LEU A 55 9.90 8.13 15.23
N LEU A 56 9.17 8.92 14.43
CA LEU A 56 9.04 10.37 14.62
C LEU A 56 8.02 10.74 15.70
N SER A 57 7.00 9.92 15.91
CA SER A 57 5.93 10.21 16.88
C SER A 57 6.38 10.04 18.32
N LEU A 58 7.42 9.23 18.61
CA LEU A 58 8.01 9.11 19.95
C LEU A 58 8.62 10.44 20.44
N PRO A 59 9.63 11.02 19.77
CA PRO A 59 10.21 12.29 20.20
C PRO A 59 9.20 13.44 20.10
N ALA A 60 8.32 13.45 19.08
CA ALA A 60 7.29 14.48 18.97
C ALA A 60 6.27 14.42 20.12
N GLY A 61 5.84 13.22 20.53
CA GLY A 61 4.96 13.01 21.68
C GLY A 61 5.58 13.44 22.99
N TRP A 62 6.87 13.14 23.17
CA TRP A 62 7.65 13.57 24.33
C TRP A 62 7.80 15.10 24.38
N ILE A 63 8.20 15.76 23.30
CA ILE A 63 8.31 17.24 23.23
C ILE A 63 6.95 17.89 23.50
N LEU A 64 5.88 17.39 22.87
CA LEU A 64 4.55 17.94 23.03
C LEU A 64 4.01 17.74 24.47
N SER A 65 4.51 16.75 25.20
CA SER A 65 4.21 16.58 26.63
C SER A 65 4.80 17.68 27.52
N PHE A 66 5.86 18.36 27.09
CA PHE A 66 6.40 19.53 27.80
C PHE A 66 5.74 20.84 27.36
N VAL A 67 5.34 20.92 26.09
CA VAL A 67 4.77 22.14 25.50
C VAL A 67 3.30 22.32 25.84
N LEU A 68 2.51 21.24 25.96
CA LEU A 68 1.08 21.34 26.22
C LEU A 68 0.76 21.69 27.67
N LEU A 69 -0.18 22.62 27.82
CA LEU A 69 -0.63 23.14 29.09
C LEU A 69 -1.39 22.08 29.92
N THR A 70 -1.02 21.90 31.17
CA THR A 70 -1.65 20.96 32.13
C THR A 70 -2.98 21.45 32.70
N ARG A 71 -3.54 22.56 32.18
CA ARG A 71 -4.81 23.09 32.70
C ARG A 71 -5.95 22.10 32.43
N GLN A 72 -6.83 21.96 33.42
CA GLN A 72 -8.06 21.20 33.31
C GLN A 72 -9.18 22.15 32.88
N PHE A 73 -9.84 21.81 31.78
CA PHE A 73 -11.01 22.50 31.27
C PHE A 73 -12.26 21.72 31.67
N ASN A 74 -13.30 22.45 32.05
CA ASN A 74 -14.62 21.90 32.29
C ASN A 74 -15.57 22.51 31.27
N THR A 75 -15.88 21.76 30.21
CA THR A 75 -16.86 22.16 29.20
C THR A 75 -18.05 21.22 29.30
N PHE A 76 -19.27 21.76 29.46
CA PHE A 76 -20.51 20.97 29.54
C PHE A 76 -20.46 19.82 30.58
N GLY A 77 -19.79 20.03 31.73
CA GLY A 77 -19.67 19.03 32.80
C GLY A 77 -18.61 17.95 32.57
N ILE A 78 -17.93 17.94 31.42
CA ILE A 78 -16.84 17.02 31.11
C ILE A 78 -15.51 17.69 31.47
N ARG A 79 -14.78 17.08 32.40
CA ARG A 79 -13.40 17.48 32.74
C ARG A 79 -12.43 16.86 31.76
N TRP A 80 -11.71 17.69 31.00
CA TRP A 80 -10.66 17.24 30.09
C TRP A 80 -9.42 18.11 30.25
N SER A 81 -8.25 17.55 29.92
CA SER A 81 -6.98 18.28 29.94
C SER A 81 -6.25 18.07 28.63
N LEU A 82 -5.55 19.11 28.17
CA LEU A 82 -4.67 19.04 27.00
C LEU A 82 -3.45 18.15 27.28
N ASN A 83 -3.02 18.07 28.54
CA ASN A 83 -1.88 17.27 28.97
C ASN A 83 -2.21 16.50 30.25
N PRO A 84 -2.84 15.31 30.15
CA PRO A 84 -3.26 14.55 31.33
C PRO A 84 -2.09 13.85 32.04
N GLY A 85 -0.91 13.77 31.45
CA GLY A 85 0.25 13.09 32.02
C GLY A 85 1.40 12.85 31.03
N PRO A 86 2.45 12.12 31.47
CA PRO A 86 3.59 11.79 30.61
C PRO A 86 3.15 10.96 29.39
N PHE A 87 3.92 11.06 28.30
CA PHE A 87 3.59 10.38 27.05
C PHE A 87 3.59 8.85 27.22
N SER A 88 2.45 8.22 26.97
CA SER A 88 2.25 6.79 27.19
C SER A 88 2.42 5.97 25.91
N THR A 89 2.75 4.68 26.08
CA THR A 89 2.78 3.73 24.96
C THR A 89 1.41 3.59 24.28
N LYS A 90 0.30 3.77 25.02
CA LYS A 90 -1.06 3.70 24.48
C LYS A 90 -1.33 4.86 23.50
N GLU A 91 -0.87 6.07 23.83
CA GLU A 91 -0.96 7.23 22.93
C GLU A 91 -0.13 7.03 21.65
N HIS A 92 1.09 6.50 21.79
CA HIS A 92 1.98 6.21 20.65
C HIS A 92 1.37 5.21 19.66
N VAL A 93 0.76 4.14 20.18
CA VAL A 93 0.08 3.16 19.34
C VAL A 93 -1.12 3.78 18.63
N LEU A 94 -1.93 4.60 19.31
CA LEU A 94 -3.09 5.25 18.69
C LEU A 94 -2.68 6.23 17.58
N ILE A 95 -1.59 6.99 17.74
CA ILE A 95 -1.01 7.84 16.68
C ILE A 95 -0.65 6.98 15.46
N SER A 96 0.00 5.83 15.70
CA SER A 96 0.45 4.93 14.64
C SER A 96 -0.72 4.31 13.86
N VAL A 97 -1.79 3.91 14.56
CA VAL A 97 -3.01 3.34 13.96
C VAL A 97 -3.76 4.38 13.13
N MET A 98 -3.85 5.62 13.64
CA MET A 98 -4.46 6.72 12.92
C MET A 98 -3.71 7.01 11.61
N ALA A 99 -2.37 7.07 11.66
CA ALA A 99 -1.54 7.26 10.48
C ALA A 99 -1.59 6.05 9.52
N ASN A 100 -1.67 4.83 10.05
CA ASN A 100 -1.74 3.62 9.23
C ASN A 100 -2.94 3.65 8.26
N ALA A 101 -4.10 4.12 8.74
CA ALA A 101 -5.30 4.32 7.92
C ALA A 101 -5.07 5.25 6.70
N SER A 102 -4.04 6.10 6.75
CA SER A 102 -3.69 7.08 5.72
C SER A 102 -2.56 6.62 4.78
N THR A 103 -1.99 5.42 5.00
CA THR A 103 -0.85 4.93 4.21
C THR A 103 -1.27 4.61 2.77
N GLY A 104 -2.48 4.06 2.60
CA GLY A 104 -3.04 3.74 1.30
C GLY A 104 -3.52 4.98 0.54
N VAL A 105 -3.21 5.04 -0.77
CA VAL A 105 -3.79 6.04 -1.66
C VAL A 105 -5.21 5.63 -2.05
N ALA A 106 -6.13 6.60 -2.05
CA ALA A 106 -7.51 6.42 -2.41
C ALA A 106 -7.64 6.05 -3.90
N TYR A 107 -8.00 4.79 -4.14
CA TYR A 107 -8.25 4.27 -5.48
C TYR A 107 -9.32 5.03 -6.27
N ALA A 108 -10.22 5.73 -5.58
CA ALA A 108 -11.18 6.64 -6.22
C ALA A 108 -10.47 7.67 -7.12
N LEU A 109 -9.26 8.13 -6.76
CA LEU A 109 -8.46 9.04 -7.58
C LEU A 109 -8.07 8.41 -8.92
N ASP A 110 -7.69 7.13 -8.92
CA ASP A 110 -7.32 6.43 -10.15
C ASP A 110 -8.54 6.29 -11.09
N ILE A 111 -9.75 6.15 -10.55
CA ILE A 111 -11.00 6.13 -11.34
C ILE A 111 -11.27 7.51 -11.98
N VAL A 112 -11.11 8.59 -11.21
CA VAL A 112 -11.29 9.96 -11.73
C VAL A 112 -10.31 10.24 -12.87
N VAL A 113 -9.07 9.80 -12.72
CA VAL A 113 -8.03 9.91 -13.76
C VAL A 113 -8.41 9.11 -15.00
N VAL A 114 -8.83 7.84 -14.86
CA VAL A 114 -9.28 7.02 -16.00
C VAL A 114 -10.45 7.69 -16.72
N ARG A 115 -11.46 8.16 -15.99
CA ARG A 115 -12.63 8.85 -16.57
C ARG A 115 -12.24 10.10 -17.36
N ARG A 116 -11.23 10.84 -16.91
CA ARG A 116 -10.75 12.06 -17.58
C ARG A 116 -9.99 11.78 -18.88
N PHE A 117 -9.22 10.69 -18.94
CA PHE A 117 -8.39 10.36 -20.11
C PHE A 117 -9.06 9.40 -21.10
N TRP A 118 -10.04 8.60 -20.66
CA TRP A 118 -10.67 7.53 -21.44
C TRP A 118 -12.20 7.69 -21.40
N ILE A 119 -12.69 8.68 -22.13
CA ILE A 119 -14.13 8.97 -22.28
C ILE A 119 -14.78 7.82 -23.06
N GLY A 120 -15.69 7.06 -22.41
CA GLY A 120 -16.49 6.00 -23.05
C GLY A 120 -16.18 4.56 -22.64
N GLN A 121 -15.18 4.32 -21.80
CA GLN A 121 -14.75 2.98 -21.37
C GLN A 121 -15.50 2.49 -20.10
N PRO A 122 -15.55 1.17 -19.79
CA PRO A 122 -16.42 0.60 -18.76
C PRO A 122 -16.08 1.10 -17.35
N THR A 123 -16.80 2.14 -16.93
CA THR A 123 -16.68 2.72 -15.58
C THR A 123 -17.31 1.80 -14.54
N TYR A 124 -18.27 0.95 -14.95
CA TYR A 124 -19.01 0.05 -14.05
C TYR A 124 -18.12 -1.02 -13.41
N THR A 125 -17.24 -1.65 -14.20
CA THR A 125 -16.29 -2.67 -13.72
C THR A 125 -15.28 -2.08 -12.73
N SER A 126 -14.88 -0.83 -13.01
CA SER A 126 -14.01 -0.03 -12.15
C SER A 126 -14.64 0.26 -10.79
N SER A 127 -15.90 0.70 -10.80
CA SER A 127 -16.68 0.93 -9.58
C SER A 127 -16.93 -0.37 -8.82
N PHE A 128 -17.26 -1.46 -9.51
CA PHE A 128 -17.49 -2.77 -8.89
C PHE A 128 -16.24 -3.27 -8.15
N LYS A 129 -15.05 -3.18 -8.76
CA LYS A 129 -13.78 -3.54 -8.11
C LYS A 129 -13.50 -2.69 -6.87
N MET A 130 -13.82 -1.39 -6.93
CA MET A 130 -13.67 -0.48 -5.79
C MET A 130 -14.56 -0.89 -4.62
N PHE A 131 -15.84 -1.15 -4.85
CA PHE A 131 -16.75 -1.53 -3.77
C PHE A 131 -16.50 -2.97 -3.27
N GLY A 132 -16.15 -3.91 -4.16
CA GLY A 132 -15.93 -5.32 -3.82
C GLY A 132 -14.57 -5.59 -3.18
N TYR A 133 -13.47 -5.42 -3.92
CA TYR A 133 -12.14 -5.83 -3.46
C TYR A 133 -11.51 -4.80 -2.51
N ILE A 134 -11.59 -3.51 -2.84
CA ILE A 134 -10.84 -2.48 -2.09
C ILE A 134 -11.43 -2.28 -0.69
N THR A 135 -12.75 -2.28 -0.55
CA THR A 135 -13.43 -2.23 0.75
C THR A 135 -13.01 -3.38 1.66
N VAL A 136 -12.98 -4.61 1.13
CA VAL A 136 -12.58 -5.80 1.90
C VAL A 136 -11.11 -5.72 2.30
N LYS A 137 -10.22 -5.30 1.38
CA LYS A 137 -8.80 -5.10 1.67
C LYS A 137 -8.58 -4.06 2.78
N GLN A 138 -9.30 -2.94 2.73
CA GLN A 138 -9.24 -1.91 3.76
C GLN A 138 -9.78 -2.44 5.10
N GLY A 139 -10.90 -3.19 5.08
CA GLY A 139 -11.45 -3.83 6.26
C GLY A 139 -10.47 -4.81 6.93
N LEU A 140 -9.73 -5.60 6.12
CA LEU A 140 -8.70 -6.50 6.63
C LEU A 140 -7.56 -5.75 7.31
N MET A 141 -7.16 -4.60 6.75
CA MET A 141 -6.12 -3.73 7.33
C MET A 141 -6.56 -3.14 8.67
N LEU A 142 -7.79 -2.61 8.75
CA LEU A 142 -8.35 -2.09 10.00
C LEU A 142 -8.50 -3.19 11.06
N THR A 143 -8.84 -4.42 10.66
CA THR A 143 -8.93 -5.57 11.56
C THR A 143 -7.57 -6.01 12.11
N LYS A 144 -6.51 -5.91 11.30
CA LYS A 144 -5.13 -6.17 11.76
C LYS A 144 -4.72 -5.19 12.86
N ASP A 145 -5.07 -3.93 12.73
CA ASP A 145 -4.82 -2.91 13.76
C ASP A 145 -5.63 -3.18 15.04
N GLN A 146 -6.88 -3.62 14.93
CA GLN A 146 -7.68 -4.02 16.10
C GLN A 146 -7.02 -5.18 16.87
N LYS A 147 -6.44 -6.15 16.15
CA LYS A 147 -5.67 -7.24 16.78
C LYS A 147 -4.41 -6.73 17.48
N LEU A 148 -3.73 -5.72 16.92
CA LEU A 148 -2.64 -5.04 17.62
C LEU A 148 -3.13 -4.34 18.89
N GLY A 149 -4.30 -3.68 18.84
CA GLY A 149 -4.93 -3.05 20.00
C GLY A 149 -5.25 -4.02 21.12
N TYR A 150 -5.69 -5.24 20.77
CA TYR A 150 -5.87 -6.32 21.74
C TYR A 150 -4.55 -6.70 22.44
N TYR A 151 -3.44 -6.78 21.71
CA TYR A 151 -2.12 -7.06 22.32
C TYR A 151 -1.65 -5.92 23.23
N MET A 152 -1.89 -4.66 22.83
CA MET A 152 -1.48 -3.47 23.58
C MET A 152 -2.46 -3.08 24.69
N ARG A 153 -3.52 -3.87 24.90
CA ARG A 153 -4.56 -3.67 25.93
C ARG A 153 -5.18 -2.27 25.92
N VAL A 154 -5.41 -1.74 24.73
CA VAL A 154 -6.13 -0.48 24.54
C VAL A 154 -7.59 -0.78 24.22
N PRO A 155 -8.56 -0.01 24.77
CA PRO A 155 -9.97 -0.21 24.46
C PRO A 155 -10.26 -0.13 22.95
N PRO A 156 -11.04 -1.07 22.39
CA PRO A 156 -11.31 -1.13 20.94
C PRO A 156 -12.04 0.11 20.42
N ARG A 157 -12.84 0.77 21.28
CA ARG A 157 -13.53 2.03 20.94
C ARG A 157 -12.54 3.12 20.54
N HIS A 158 -11.41 3.25 21.25
CA HIS A 158 -10.39 4.25 20.92
C HIS A 158 -9.72 3.94 19.58
N PHE A 159 -9.48 2.66 19.28
CA PHE A 159 -8.96 2.23 17.99
C PHE A 159 -9.91 2.59 16.85
N SER A 160 -11.20 2.26 16.99
CA SER A 160 -12.19 2.57 15.95
C SER A 160 -12.33 4.08 15.72
N ILE A 161 -12.32 4.90 16.78
CA ILE A 161 -12.36 6.36 16.67
C ILE A 161 -11.13 6.88 15.91
N CYS A 162 -9.92 6.46 16.30
CA CYS A 162 -8.69 6.89 15.63
C CYS A 162 -8.62 6.43 14.17
N GLN A 163 -9.11 5.23 13.86
CA GLN A 163 -9.20 4.73 12.48
C GLN A 163 -10.12 5.61 11.62
N VAL A 164 -11.34 5.90 12.12
CA VAL A 164 -12.29 6.76 11.42
C VAL A 164 -11.70 8.15 11.22
N LEU A 165 -11.18 8.78 12.28
CA LEU A 165 -10.57 10.11 12.18
C LEU A 165 -9.39 10.14 11.20
N GLY A 166 -8.52 9.12 11.24
CA GLY A 166 -7.41 8.98 10.30
C GLY A 166 -7.89 8.89 8.85
N THR A 167 -8.91 8.07 8.57
CA THR A 167 -9.48 7.97 7.21
C THR A 167 -10.13 9.27 6.75
N VAL A 168 -10.84 9.99 7.63
CA VAL A 168 -11.47 11.27 7.29
C VAL A 168 -10.41 12.30 6.92
N VAL A 169 -9.37 12.47 7.75
CA VAL A 169 -8.24 13.36 7.46
C VAL A 169 -7.57 12.98 6.15
N ALA A 170 -7.31 11.69 5.93
CA ALA A 170 -6.71 11.21 4.70
C ALA A 170 -7.55 11.60 3.48
N VAL A 171 -8.85 11.32 3.46
CA VAL A 171 -9.72 11.61 2.31
C VAL A 171 -9.66 13.09 1.93
N PHE A 172 -9.77 14.00 2.90
CA PHE A 172 -9.71 15.44 2.62
C PHE A 172 -8.35 15.88 2.07
N VAL A 173 -7.25 15.39 2.65
CA VAL A 173 -5.91 15.77 2.20
C VAL A 173 -5.60 15.19 0.82
N GLN A 174 -5.98 13.95 0.56
CA GLN A 174 -5.77 13.29 -0.72
C GLN A 174 -6.59 13.96 -1.82
N LEU A 175 -7.84 14.32 -1.54
CA LEU A 175 -8.70 15.08 -2.45
C LEU A 175 -8.12 16.49 -2.70
N GLY A 176 -7.73 17.20 -1.64
CA GLY A 176 -7.14 18.54 -1.76
C GLY A 176 -5.87 18.54 -2.61
N ARG A 177 -4.98 17.55 -2.42
CA ARG A 177 -3.78 17.41 -3.26
C ARG A 177 -4.12 17.07 -4.72
N HIS A 178 -5.17 16.29 -4.97
CA HIS A 178 -5.62 16.01 -6.33
C HIS A 178 -6.10 17.29 -7.04
N LEU A 179 -6.92 18.09 -6.37
CA LEU A 179 -7.39 19.39 -6.89
C LEU A 179 -6.24 20.37 -7.16
N LEU A 180 -5.24 20.42 -6.29
CA LEU A 180 -4.04 21.26 -6.51
C LEU A 180 -3.19 20.80 -7.70
N ALA A 181 -3.24 19.52 -8.05
CA ALA A 181 -2.43 18.99 -9.14
C ALA A 181 -3.03 19.26 -10.54
N ASP A 182 -4.31 19.63 -10.62
CA ASP A 182 -4.99 19.94 -11.88
C ASP A 182 -4.49 21.22 -12.57
N GLY A 183 -3.74 22.07 -11.84
CA GLY A 183 -3.15 23.30 -12.37
C GLY A 183 -1.74 23.15 -12.97
N ASN A 184 -1.06 22.00 -12.83
CA ASN A 184 0.33 21.84 -13.25
C ASN A 184 0.50 20.76 -14.34
N CYS A 185 1.49 20.93 -15.23
CA CYS A 185 1.85 20.10 -16.39
C CYS A 185 2.27 18.64 -16.08
N GLN A 186 1.48 17.89 -15.29
CA GLN A 186 1.73 16.49 -14.93
C GLN A 186 0.96 15.48 -15.80
N GLY A 187 0.25 15.93 -16.84
CA GLY A 187 -0.65 15.08 -17.64
C GLY A 187 -0.04 13.77 -18.16
N TYR A 188 1.26 13.74 -18.45
CA TYR A 188 1.96 12.52 -18.90
C TYR A 188 2.07 11.42 -17.82
N LEU A 189 2.36 11.82 -16.58
CA LEU A 189 2.50 10.89 -15.45
C LEU A 189 1.14 10.30 -15.06
N TYR A 190 0.09 11.13 -15.06
CA TYR A 190 -1.29 10.69 -14.87
C TYR A 190 -1.74 9.68 -15.93
N ARG A 191 -1.36 9.91 -17.20
CA ARG A 191 -1.72 9.01 -18.30
C ARG A 191 -1.14 7.61 -18.14
N ARG A 192 0.14 7.47 -17.77
CA ARG A 192 0.78 6.15 -17.60
C ARG A 192 0.11 5.32 -16.49
N ARG A 193 -0.12 5.92 -15.32
CA ARG A 193 -0.75 5.20 -14.20
C ARG A 193 -2.21 4.89 -14.49
N GLY A 194 -2.92 5.80 -15.14
CA GLY A 194 -4.27 5.57 -15.65
C GLY A 194 -4.35 4.35 -16.57
N VAL A 195 -3.37 4.16 -17.48
CA VAL A 195 -3.31 2.97 -18.36
C VAL A 195 -3.12 1.66 -17.59
N LEU A 196 -2.26 1.63 -16.56
CA LEU A 196 -2.02 0.42 -15.77
C LEU A 196 -3.24 0.01 -14.94
N PHE A 197 -3.92 1.02 -14.36
CA PHE A 197 -5.14 0.80 -13.62
C PHE A 197 -6.26 0.34 -14.54
N TYR A 198 -6.39 1.01 -15.70
CA TYR A 198 -7.36 0.68 -16.74
C TYR A 198 -7.16 -0.73 -17.32
N SER A 199 -5.93 -1.15 -17.65
CA SER A 199 -5.67 -2.49 -18.18
C SER A 199 -6.05 -3.59 -17.18
N THR A 200 -5.82 -3.34 -15.88
CA THR A 200 -6.25 -4.25 -14.83
C THR A 200 -7.77 -4.32 -14.73
N MET A 201 -8.49 -3.23 -15.02
CA MET A 201 -9.96 -3.20 -15.02
C MET A 201 -10.55 -3.95 -16.20
N VAL A 202 -9.98 -3.75 -17.39
CA VAL A 202 -10.35 -4.50 -18.60
C VAL A 202 -10.16 -6.00 -18.34
N LEU A 203 -9.01 -6.39 -17.78
CA LEU A 203 -8.72 -7.80 -17.51
C LEU A 203 -9.75 -8.48 -16.61
N TRP A 204 -10.16 -7.80 -15.54
CA TRP A 204 -11.09 -8.35 -14.55
C TRP A 204 -12.56 -8.02 -14.81
N GLY A 205 -12.87 -7.19 -15.80
CA GLY A 205 -14.21 -6.62 -15.97
C GLY A 205 -14.78 -6.61 -17.38
N ASP A 206 -13.93 -6.52 -18.41
CA ASP A 206 -14.38 -6.29 -19.79
C ASP A 206 -14.06 -7.46 -20.74
N ILE A 207 -13.18 -8.38 -20.33
CA ILE A 207 -12.99 -9.62 -21.08
C ILE A 207 -14.28 -10.45 -20.96
N SER A 208 -14.92 -10.70 -22.11
CA SER A 208 -16.18 -11.45 -22.20
C SER A 208 -16.07 -12.83 -21.54
N PRO A 209 -17.15 -13.35 -20.91
CA PRO A 209 -17.16 -14.64 -20.22
C PRO A 209 -16.65 -15.79 -21.10
N GLU A 210 -16.95 -15.77 -22.40
CA GLU A 210 -16.49 -16.79 -23.35
C GLU A 210 -14.97 -16.83 -23.51
N ARG A 211 -14.30 -15.66 -23.47
CA ARG A 211 -12.83 -15.58 -23.56
C ARG A 211 -12.16 -15.93 -22.22
N GLN A 212 -12.85 -15.67 -21.13
CA GLN A 212 -12.40 -16.00 -19.77
C GLN A 212 -12.51 -17.50 -19.48
N PHE A 213 -13.70 -18.10 -19.60
CA PHE A 213 -13.97 -19.47 -19.14
C PHE A 213 -13.70 -20.55 -20.19
N SER A 214 -13.85 -20.25 -21.48
CA SER A 214 -13.63 -21.21 -22.58
C SER A 214 -12.54 -20.79 -23.58
N GLY A 215 -11.93 -19.63 -23.38
CA GLY A 215 -10.93 -19.06 -24.29
C GLY A 215 -9.49 -19.20 -23.80
N LYS A 216 -8.60 -18.34 -24.34
CA LYS A 216 -7.15 -18.33 -24.04
C LYS A 216 -6.82 -18.20 -22.54
N TYR A 217 -7.74 -17.70 -21.72
CA TYR A 217 -7.55 -17.44 -20.29
C TYR A 217 -8.08 -18.54 -19.36
N GLN A 218 -8.65 -19.63 -19.90
CA GLN A 218 -9.16 -20.75 -19.11
C GLN A 218 -8.07 -21.36 -18.20
N SER A 219 -6.82 -21.35 -18.66
CA SER A 219 -5.65 -21.86 -17.91
C SER A 219 -5.47 -21.17 -16.54
N LEU A 220 -5.84 -19.89 -16.42
CA LEU A 220 -5.71 -19.12 -15.18
C LEU A 220 -6.65 -19.63 -14.09
N TYR A 221 -7.84 -20.13 -14.45
CA TYR A 221 -8.80 -20.63 -13.47
C TYR A 221 -8.33 -21.93 -12.82
N TYR A 222 -7.51 -22.74 -13.50
CA TYR A 222 -6.91 -23.92 -12.89
C TYR A 222 -5.91 -23.56 -11.78
N MET A 223 -5.38 -22.33 -11.74
CA MET A 223 -4.52 -21.88 -10.65
C MET A 223 -5.25 -21.78 -9.30
N PHE A 224 -6.59 -21.66 -9.28
CA PHE A 224 -7.34 -21.75 -8.03
C PHE A 224 -7.20 -23.13 -7.38
N PHE A 225 -7.28 -24.20 -8.17
CA PHE A 225 -7.06 -25.56 -7.67
C PHE A 225 -5.62 -25.74 -7.22
N VAL A 226 -4.65 -25.18 -7.93
CA VAL A 226 -3.25 -25.17 -7.48
C VAL A 226 -3.13 -24.44 -6.14
N GLY A 227 -3.75 -23.28 -5.97
CA GLY A 227 -3.72 -22.53 -4.71
C GLY A 227 -4.32 -23.28 -3.51
N VAL A 228 -5.37 -24.08 -3.73
CA VAL A 228 -5.99 -24.92 -2.69
C VAL A 228 -5.20 -26.22 -2.45
N ALA A 229 -4.69 -26.84 -3.52
CA ALA A 229 -3.98 -28.10 -3.42
C ALA A 229 -2.57 -27.93 -2.83
N LEU A 230 -1.86 -26.87 -3.18
CA LEU A 230 -0.43 -26.70 -2.85
C LEU A 230 -0.15 -26.64 -1.34
N PRO A 231 -0.99 -26.03 -0.46
CA PRO A 231 -0.81 -26.11 0.98
C PRO A 231 -0.96 -27.53 1.58
N ILE A 232 -1.75 -28.41 0.95
CA ILE A 232 -2.14 -29.71 1.54
C ILE A 232 -0.95 -30.69 1.65
N PRO A 233 -0.14 -30.96 0.59
CA PRO A 233 1.03 -31.81 0.69
C PRO A 233 2.02 -31.36 1.77
N PHE A 234 2.21 -30.04 1.92
CA PHE A 234 3.17 -29.51 2.87
C PHE A 234 2.63 -29.51 4.30
N TRP A 235 1.32 -29.34 4.49
CA TRP A 235 0.69 -29.59 5.78
C TRP A 235 0.82 -31.05 6.19
N LEU A 236 0.62 -32.00 5.27
CA LEU A 236 0.87 -33.42 5.53
C LEU A 236 2.36 -33.69 5.85
N LEU A 237 3.27 -33.06 5.13
CA LEU A 237 4.72 -33.18 5.36
C LEU A 237 5.14 -32.63 6.73
N GLN A 238 4.54 -31.52 7.17
CA GLN A 238 4.71 -30.96 8.51
C GLN A 238 4.23 -31.91 9.61
N ARG A 239 3.09 -32.58 9.37
CA ARG A 239 2.53 -33.53 10.33
C ARG A 239 3.36 -34.81 10.43
N ARG A 240 3.92 -35.28 9.30
CA ARG A 240 4.78 -36.48 9.24
C ARG A 240 6.19 -36.24 9.78
N TYR A 241 6.79 -35.08 9.47
CA TYR A 241 8.17 -34.74 9.86
C TYR A 241 8.19 -33.55 10.82
N SER A 242 7.62 -33.74 12.01
CA SER A 242 7.45 -32.67 12.98
C SER A 242 8.77 -32.02 13.43
N LYS A 243 9.92 -32.72 13.38
CA LYS A 243 11.24 -32.19 13.78
C LYS A 243 12.06 -31.58 12.62
N SER A 244 11.56 -31.59 11.39
CA SER A 244 12.30 -31.13 10.21
C SER A 244 12.07 -29.64 9.89
N ILE A 245 12.85 -29.10 8.94
CA ILE A 245 12.80 -27.71 8.47
C ILE A 245 11.40 -27.32 7.98
N TRP A 246 10.61 -28.29 7.49
CA TRP A 246 9.25 -28.11 6.96
C TRP A 246 8.27 -27.43 7.92
N ARG A 247 8.49 -27.51 9.24
CA ARG A 247 7.69 -26.78 10.24
C ARG A 247 7.76 -25.26 10.06
N HIS A 248 8.86 -24.74 9.51
CA HIS A 248 9.07 -23.30 9.34
C HIS A 248 8.60 -22.77 7.98
N VAL A 249 8.22 -23.66 7.06
CA VAL A 249 7.79 -23.29 5.70
C VAL A 249 6.29 -23.00 5.72
N ASN A 250 5.89 -21.74 5.46
CA ASN A 250 4.49 -21.35 5.30
C ASN A 250 4.20 -20.96 3.85
N ILE A 251 3.64 -21.90 3.10
CA ILE A 251 3.31 -21.73 1.68
C ILE A 251 2.21 -20.72 1.45
N SER A 252 1.19 -20.70 2.29
CA SER A 252 0.10 -19.73 2.15
C SER A 252 0.65 -18.30 2.19
N ALA A 253 1.62 -18.05 3.08
CA ALA A 253 2.33 -16.78 3.14
C ALA A 253 3.20 -16.54 1.88
N MET A 254 3.83 -17.58 1.32
CA MET A 254 4.61 -17.46 0.07
C MET A 254 3.71 -17.13 -1.14
N LEU A 255 2.54 -17.75 -1.25
CA LEU A 255 1.60 -17.49 -2.34
C LEU A 255 1.04 -16.07 -2.30
N THR A 256 0.94 -15.43 -1.12
CA THR A 256 0.57 -14.01 -1.03
C THR A 256 1.55 -13.09 -1.78
N TYR A 257 2.82 -13.47 -1.94
CA TYR A 257 3.79 -12.63 -2.67
C TYR A 257 3.50 -12.55 -4.18
N ILE A 258 2.79 -13.53 -4.73
CA ILE A 258 2.40 -13.57 -6.15
C ILE A 258 1.36 -12.49 -6.47
N GLU A 259 0.59 -12.02 -5.48
CA GLU A 259 -0.42 -10.95 -5.65
C GLU A 259 0.18 -9.64 -6.19
N TYR A 260 1.47 -9.40 -5.99
CA TYR A 260 2.14 -8.17 -6.43
C TYR A 260 2.75 -8.25 -7.84
N MET A 261 2.60 -9.37 -8.56
CA MET A 261 3.35 -9.66 -9.79
C MET A 261 3.09 -8.84 -11.08
N PRO A 262 2.11 -7.92 -11.22
CA PRO A 262 2.13 -6.98 -12.36
C PRO A 262 2.81 -5.64 -12.05
N ASN A 263 3.08 -5.30 -10.78
CA ASN A 263 3.48 -3.94 -10.38
C ASN A 263 4.99 -3.71 -10.30
N SER A 264 5.81 -4.76 -10.33
CA SER A 264 7.26 -4.65 -10.16
C SER A 264 8.02 -5.65 -11.03
N HIS A 265 9.14 -5.20 -11.60
CA HIS A 265 10.03 -6.06 -12.39
C HIS A 265 10.52 -7.26 -11.57
N THR A 266 10.69 -8.42 -12.23
CA THR A 266 11.12 -9.68 -11.61
C THR A 266 12.39 -9.54 -10.75
N ASN A 267 13.32 -8.67 -11.15
CA ASN A 267 14.55 -8.40 -10.41
C ASN A 267 14.29 -7.85 -8.99
N ASN A 268 13.23 -7.05 -8.80
CA ASN A 268 12.90 -6.48 -7.50
C ASN A 268 12.51 -7.57 -6.49
N PHE A 269 11.85 -8.64 -6.93
CA PHE A 269 11.45 -9.73 -6.04
C PHE A 269 12.64 -10.56 -5.57
N VAL A 270 13.56 -10.89 -6.47
CA VAL A 270 14.76 -11.67 -6.12
C VAL A 270 15.63 -10.87 -5.15
N MET A 271 15.86 -9.59 -5.43
CA MET A 271 16.66 -8.72 -4.58
C MET A 271 16.03 -8.51 -3.20
N PHE A 272 14.71 -8.29 -3.15
CA PHE A 272 13.99 -8.15 -1.88
C PHE A 272 14.01 -9.45 -1.07
N THR A 273 13.83 -10.61 -1.72
CA THR A 273 13.86 -11.91 -1.06
C THR A 273 15.23 -12.22 -0.46
N LEU A 274 16.30 -11.99 -1.23
CA LEU A 274 17.68 -12.15 -0.76
C LEU A 274 17.99 -11.20 0.40
N PHE A 275 17.58 -9.93 0.29
CA PHE A 275 17.75 -8.95 1.36
C PHE A 275 17.02 -9.38 2.64
N CYS A 276 15.75 -9.78 2.54
CA CYS A 276 14.99 -10.29 3.67
C CYS A 276 15.61 -11.55 4.27
N PHE A 277 16.15 -12.47 3.47
CA PHE A 277 16.83 -13.65 3.97
C PHE A 277 18.11 -13.30 4.73
N ILE A 278 18.97 -12.45 4.17
CA ILE A 278 20.20 -12.02 4.85
C ILE A 278 19.85 -11.27 6.15
N PHE A 279 18.89 -10.35 6.10
CA PHE A 279 18.60 -9.47 7.23
C PHE A 279 17.74 -10.13 8.32
N ASN A 280 16.68 -10.84 7.95
CA ASN A 280 15.76 -11.44 8.92
C ASN A 280 16.13 -12.87 9.31
N PHE A 281 16.92 -13.60 8.50
CA PHE A 281 17.34 -14.96 8.86
C PHE A 281 18.80 -15.01 9.34
N LEU A 282 19.77 -14.55 8.53
CA LEU A 282 21.19 -14.65 8.91
C LEU A 282 21.54 -13.68 10.06
N LEU A 283 21.23 -12.40 9.91
CA LEU A 283 21.56 -11.38 10.92
C LEU A 283 20.82 -11.61 12.24
N MET A 284 19.55 -12.04 12.18
CA MET A 284 18.80 -12.43 13.38
C MET A 284 19.43 -13.64 14.10
N LYS A 285 19.96 -14.62 13.35
CA LYS A 285 20.58 -15.83 13.92
C LYS A 285 21.97 -15.59 14.49
N TYR A 286 22.82 -14.83 13.80
CA TYR A 286 24.23 -14.65 14.18
C TYR A 286 24.49 -13.40 15.04
N ARG A 287 23.66 -12.35 14.93
CA ARG A 287 23.86 -11.06 15.61
C ARG A 287 22.55 -10.47 16.13
N TYR A 288 21.80 -11.28 16.89
CA TYR A 288 20.49 -10.90 17.44
C TYR A 288 20.48 -9.55 18.18
N ALA A 289 21.48 -9.29 19.04
CA ALA A 289 21.56 -8.05 19.82
C ALA A 289 21.68 -6.80 18.93
N TRP A 290 22.43 -6.89 17.82
CA TRP A 290 22.55 -5.81 16.85
C TRP A 290 21.25 -5.65 16.07
N TRP A 291 20.70 -6.76 15.57
CA TRP A 291 19.45 -6.76 14.81
C TRP A 291 18.30 -6.16 15.64
N SER A 292 18.10 -6.59 16.88
CA SER A 292 17.03 -6.08 17.74
C SER A 292 17.15 -4.58 18.04
N LYS A 293 18.37 -4.01 18.05
CA LYS A 293 18.61 -2.59 18.33
C LYS A 293 18.37 -1.70 17.11
N TYR A 294 18.77 -2.16 15.92
CA TYR A 294 18.80 -1.31 14.72
C TYR A 294 17.76 -1.67 13.65
N ASN A 295 17.09 -2.83 13.75
CA ASN A 295 16.11 -3.28 12.76
C ASN A 295 15.02 -2.23 12.50
N PHE A 296 14.49 -1.64 13.57
CA PHE A 296 13.44 -0.63 13.46
C PHE A 296 13.91 0.65 12.75
N ALA A 297 15.07 1.18 13.16
CA ALA A 297 15.66 2.37 12.53
C ALA A 297 16.04 2.11 11.06
N LEU A 298 16.57 0.93 10.75
CA LEU A 298 16.91 0.54 9.38
C LEU A 298 15.65 0.42 8.50
N THR A 299 14.57 -0.15 9.03
CA THR A 299 13.30 -0.26 8.29
C THR A 299 12.76 1.13 7.96
N ALA A 300 12.73 2.03 8.93
CA ALA A 300 12.35 3.43 8.70
C ALA A 300 13.30 4.14 7.71
N ALA A 301 14.60 3.84 7.76
CA ALA A 301 15.58 4.39 6.83
C ALA A 301 15.41 3.84 5.41
N LEU A 302 15.09 2.55 5.22
CA LEU A 302 14.86 1.96 3.90
C LEU A 302 13.59 2.52 3.26
N ASP A 303 12.50 2.60 4.02
CA ASP A 303 11.23 3.17 3.55
C ASP A 303 11.39 4.64 3.14
N SER A 304 12.23 5.40 3.85
CA SER A 304 12.51 6.80 3.53
C SER A 304 13.54 6.99 2.41
N ARG A 305 14.60 6.17 2.33
CA ARG A 305 15.76 6.38 1.44
C ARG A 305 15.53 5.98 -0.02
N VAL A 306 14.52 5.15 -0.32
CA VAL A 306 14.11 4.85 -1.72
C VAL A 306 13.79 6.13 -2.49
N GLY A 307 13.48 7.25 -1.82
CA GLY A 307 13.22 8.53 -2.46
C GLY A 307 14.37 9.52 -2.64
N TRP A 308 15.49 9.38 -1.93
CA TRP A 308 16.51 10.45 -1.85
C TRP A 308 17.72 10.25 -2.75
N LYS A 309 17.89 9.06 -3.35
CA LYS A 309 19.01 8.78 -4.27
C LYS A 309 18.59 8.89 -5.74
N GLN A 310 17.85 9.94 -6.10
CA GLN A 310 17.76 10.40 -7.49
C GLN A 310 18.47 11.75 -7.58
N LYS A 311 19.80 11.72 -7.40
CA LYS A 311 20.64 12.87 -7.72
C LYS A 311 20.60 12.99 -9.24
N SER A 312 20.02 14.09 -9.70
CA SER A 312 20.10 14.61 -11.06
C SER A 312 21.46 14.31 -11.71
N LEU A 313 21.48 13.35 -12.62
CA LEU A 313 22.50 13.22 -13.66
C LEU A 313 21.78 13.56 -14.97
N PRO A 314 21.90 14.81 -15.46
CA PRO A 314 21.23 15.24 -16.69
C PRO A 314 21.72 14.52 -17.96
N THR A 315 22.81 13.74 -17.87
CA THR A 315 23.49 13.16 -19.03
C THR A 315 23.18 11.69 -19.30
N GLU A 316 22.63 10.94 -18.34
CA GLU A 316 22.26 9.53 -18.59
C GLU A 316 20.86 9.35 -19.16
N GLN A 317 19.91 10.27 -18.93
CA GLN A 317 18.55 10.13 -19.47
C GLN A 317 18.53 10.25 -21.01
N ASP A 318 19.37 11.09 -21.60
CA ASP A 318 19.46 11.24 -23.06
C ASP A 318 20.20 10.08 -23.74
N VAL A 319 21.23 9.51 -23.10
CA VAL A 319 21.92 8.31 -23.61
C VAL A 319 21.05 7.07 -23.46
N VAL A 320 20.33 6.93 -22.35
CA VAL A 320 19.37 5.84 -22.14
C VAL A 320 18.17 5.99 -23.08
N GLN A 321 17.66 7.19 -23.38
CA GLN A 321 16.61 7.37 -24.40
C GLN A 321 17.10 7.05 -25.82
N ARG A 322 18.34 7.37 -26.16
CA ARG A 322 18.94 7.01 -27.46
C ARG A 322 19.25 5.51 -27.56
N CYS A 323 19.71 4.88 -26.47
CA CYS A 323 19.88 3.44 -26.37
C CYS A 323 18.56 2.68 -26.32
N TYR A 324 17.49 3.23 -25.72
CA TYR A 324 16.14 2.63 -25.77
C TYR A 324 15.49 2.80 -27.13
N ALA A 325 15.73 3.90 -27.85
CA ALA A 325 15.28 4.06 -29.24
C ALA A 325 16.02 3.09 -30.19
N ALA A 326 17.32 2.86 -29.98
CA ALA A 326 18.09 1.86 -30.73
C ALA A 326 17.74 0.41 -30.31
N ALA A 327 17.46 0.18 -29.02
CA ALA A 327 17.00 -1.11 -28.53
C ALA A 327 15.55 -1.40 -28.97
N GLN A 328 14.68 -0.41 -29.16
CA GLN A 328 13.33 -0.62 -29.72
C GLN A 328 13.35 -1.09 -31.17
N LEU A 329 14.38 -0.71 -31.95
CA LEU A 329 14.58 -1.25 -33.30
C LEU A 329 15.13 -2.69 -33.27
N SER A 330 15.96 -3.05 -32.28
CA SER A 330 16.44 -4.44 -32.11
C SER A 330 15.48 -5.37 -31.35
N TYR A 331 14.59 -4.87 -30.49
CA TYR A 331 13.56 -5.66 -29.77
C TYR A 331 12.39 -6.02 -30.68
N CYS A 332 12.19 -5.30 -31.79
CA CYS A 332 11.18 -5.61 -32.82
C CYS A 332 11.50 -6.89 -33.63
N SER A 333 12.74 -7.40 -33.63
CA SER A 333 13.09 -8.60 -34.41
C SER A 333 13.11 -9.92 -33.61
N GLN A 334 13.02 -9.88 -32.26
CA GLN A 334 13.15 -11.08 -31.42
C GLN A 334 11.88 -11.47 -30.62
N LEU A 335 10.78 -10.72 -30.70
CA LEU A 335 9.54 -10.97 -29.95
C LEU A 335 8.38 -11.49 -30.81
N GLY A 336 8.65 -12.49 -31.66
CA GLY A 336 7.66 -13.12 -32.55
C GLY A 336 6.50 -13.86 -31.87
N SER A 337 6.54 -14.07 -30.54
CA SER A 337 5.55 -14.90 -29.82
C SER A 337 4.67 -14.16 -28.79
N LEU A 338 5.05 -12.95 -28.37
CA LEU A 338 4.27 -12.11 -27.45
C LEU A 338 3.41 -11.06 -28.16
N HIS A 339 3.62 -10.87 -29.46
CA HIS A 339 2.88 -9.92 -30.28
C HIS A 339 1.40 -10.29 -30.45
N VAL A 340 1.02 -11.56 -30.32
CA VAL A 340 -0.39 -11.97 -30.52
C VAL A 340 -1.29 -11.44 -29.39
N VAL A 341 -0.83 -11.45 -28.14
CA VAL A 341 -1.66 -11.01 -27.01
C VAL A 341 -1.75 -9.48 -26.93
N TYR A 342 -0.62 -8.78 -27.18
CA TYR A 342 -0.59 -7.31 -27.17
C TYR A 342 -1.17 -6.68 -28.44
N ALA A 343 -1.02 -7.29 -29.62
CA ALA A 343 -1.66 -6.82 -30.84
C ALA A 343 -3.18 -7.08 -30.84
N ASP A 344 -3.64 -8.24 -30.34
CA ASP A 344 -5.09 -8.48 -30.16
C ASP A 344 -5.70 -7.41 -29.22
N LEU A 345 -4.99 -7.03 -28.15
CA LEU A 345 -5.41 -5.98 -27.22
C LEU A 345 -5.35 -4.57 -27.84
N GLN A 346 -4.37 -4.25 -28.68
CA GLN A 346 -4.29 -2.95 -29.36
C GLN A 346 -5.30 -2.82 -30.52
N VAL A 347 -5.61 -3.91 -31.23
CA VAL A 347 -6.62 -3.95 -32.29
C VAL A 347 -8.02 -3.77 -31.71
N LEU A 348 -8.32 -4.35 -30.55
CA LEU A 348 -9.57 -4.07 -29.82
C LEU A 348 -9.67 -2.60 -29.37
N VAL A 349 -8.58 -2.03 -28.86
CA VAL A 349 -8.53 -0.62 -28.45
C VAL A 349 -8.66 0.36 -29.63
N HIS A 350 -8.20 -0.01 -30.84
CA HIS A 350 -8.39 0.81 -32.06
C HIS A 350 -9.75 0.61 -32.74
N SER A 351 -10.31 -0.60 -32.66
CA SER A 351 -11.64 -0.96 -33.20
C SER A 351 -12.77 -0.22 -32.47
N ASP A 352 -12.71 -0.16 -31.14
CA ASP A 352 -13.77 0.49 -30.36
C ASP A 352 -13.67 2.02 -30.39
N ALA A 353 -12.46 2.56 -30.57
CA ALA A 353 -12.24 4.00 -30.73
C ALA A 353 -12.74 4.56 -32.08
N THR A 354 -12.81 3.74 -33.14
CA THR A 354 -13.37 4.13 -34.43
C THR A 354 -14.88 3.97 -34.50
N MET A 355 -15.47 2.98 -33.80
CA MET A 355 -16.93 2.87 -33.66
C MET A 355 -17.55 3.96 -32.79
N ALA A 356 -16.84 4.49 -31.79
CA ALA A 356 -17.34 5.58 -30.95
C ALA A 356 -17.39 6.95 -31.68
N LYS A 357 -16.66 7.13 -32.78
CA LYS A 357 -16.63 8.38 -33.57
C LYS A 357 -17.73 8.47 -34.64
N THR A 358 -18.47 7.40 -34.92
CA THR A 358 -19.49 7.37 -36.00
C THR A 358 -20.92 7.60 -35.51
N LYS A 359 -21.14 7.84 -34.22
CA LYS A 359 -22.45 8.21 -33.66
C LYS A 359 -22.45 9.65 -33.14
N THR A 360 -22.41 10.63 -34.04
CA THR A 360 -22.92 11.97 -33.78
C THR A 360 -24.39 12.03 -34.21
N PRO A 361 -25.35 12.36 -33.32
CA PRO A 361 -26.71 12.65 -33.77
C PRO A 361 -26.72 14.02 -34.45
N HIS A 362 -27.22 14.05 -35.69
CA HIS A 362 -27.69 15.28 -36.34
C HIS A 362 -28.88 15.81 -35.55
N VAL A 363 -28.74 16.97 -34.91
CA VAL A 363 -29.71 18.09 -34.91
C VAL A 363 -28.93 19.39 -34.80
#